data_AF-A0A0S8JMZ9-F1
#
_entry.id   AF-A0A0S8JMZ9-F1
#
_cell.length_a   1.000
_cell.length_b   1.000
_cell.length_c   1.000
_cell.angle_alpha   90.00
_cell.angle_beta   90.00
_cell.angle_gamma   90.00
#
_symmetry.space_group_name_H-M   'P 1'
#
loop_
_entity.id
_entity.type
_entity.pdbx_description
1 polymer ?
#
loop_
_entity_poly.entity_id
_entity_poly.type
_entity_poly.pdbx_seq_one_letter_code
_entity_poly.pdbx_strand_id
1 'polypeptide(L)'
;MTSRKTYVRYKSLLLASGIVPLLALTVRPAGAGDTLWELEAVGADGTGTHPKVEAPPTEGNKVTVEGISLASTGELDQPNASGFFQWYSIWLQDPGTSGGLQAWAGSPWYGATWRPLGRYPDVSAGDWIRIEGWLANYHGKVFINDRHSSATSWRATVLGHVGMPSATVIPNIAGCNSFDQTRATGGEKYQTRWCRLDDVEVVSGTWAPGERLVITDDSGATVTLLLSSEGDFTAAPPGRFSVTGVFDQEDEASPYHNDYRLWVKKEKFVSSPTAMSIWPLEAVQSDGTGAHPLVDAPPDPGNLVVVEGISLASTGEIDAPDAPGSFKWYSIWLQDETGGLQAWAGSPWYGAAWRPLDRYPDVQAGDRVRITGWIANYHGKVFINDRHSAATAWTAEVLGHQGMPDPKVIPNIAACNYFDPTREGGSEKYQTQWVRLNRLWIVSGTWGNDEELIVADDSGATITMLLSSQGDFDGTPAPSGSFDLLAIFDQEDYDLPYQDSYRLWVKHYSDVLTSSRAERWPLYR
;
A
#
# COMPACT_ATOMS: atom_id res chain seq x y z
N MET A 1 29.27 -55.28 40.18
CA MET A 1 27.87 -55.30 39.72
C MET A 1 27.28 -53.91 39.93
N THR A 2 27.33 -53.07 38.90
CA THR A 2 26.74 -51.72 38.95
C THR A 2 26.28 -51.38 37.55
N SER A 3 24.96 -51.31 37.41
CA SER A 3 24.19 -51.13 36.19
C SER A 3 24.39 -49.72 35.62
N ARG A 4 24.78 -49.65 34.34
CA ARG A 4 24.67 -48.44 33.51
C ARG A 4 23.21 -48.31 33.05
N LYS A 5 22.54 -47.22 33.42
CA LYS A 5 21.26 -46.80 32.82
C LYS A 5 21.53 -45.73 31.78
N THR A 6 21.23 -46.05 30.53
CA THR A 6 21.25 -45.15 29.38
C THR A 6 19.99 -44.27 29.43
N TYR A 7 20.16 -42.95 29.49
CA TYR A 7 19.06 -41.99 29.32
C TYR A 7 18.82 -41.75 27.83
N VAL A 8 17.64 -42.15 27.34
CA VAL A 8 17.14 -41.77 26.01
C VAL A 8 16.40 -40.44 26.16
N ARG A 9 16.88 -39.39 25.48
CA ARG A 9 16.16 -38.11 25.34
C ARG A 9 14.99 -38.29 24.38
N TYR A 10 13.76 -38.12 24.87
CA TYR A 10 12.60 -37.91 24.02
C TYR A 10 12.68 -36.49 23.43
N LYS A 11 12.76 -36.38 22.11
CA LYS A 11 12.51 -35.14 21.37
C LYS A 11 11.00 -34.89 21.40
N SER A 12 10.60 -33.79 22.03
CA SER A 12 9.25 -33.23 21.97
C SER A 12 8.99 -32.73 20.55
N LEU A 13 8.11 -33.41 19.81
CA LEU A 13 7.56 -32.90 18.56
C LEU A 13 6.51 -31.85 18.93
N LEU A 14 6.78 -30.57 18.66
CA LEU A 14 5.73 -29.55 18.62
C LEU A 14 4.79 -29.89 17.45
N LEU A 15 3.54 -30.24 17.77
CA LEU A 15 2.45 -30.21 16.79
C LEU A 15 2.14 -28.74 16.48
N ALA A 16 2.66 -28.23 15.37
CA ALA A 16 2.14 -27.03 14.75
C ALA A 16 0.72 -27.35 14.23
N SER A 17 -0.29 -26.72 14.82
CA SER A 17 -1.67 -26.71 14.33
C SER A 17 -1.73 -25.88 13.04
N GLY A 18 -1.23 -26.46 11.94
CA GLY A 18 -1.47 -25.94 10.60
C GLY A 18 -2.88 -26.31 10.18
N ILE A 19 -3.78 -25.34 10.15
CA ILE A 19 -5.02 -25.43 9.39
C ILE A 19 -4.60 -25.41 7.91
N VAL A 20 -4.41 -26.60 7.34
CA VAL A 20 -4.29 -26.76 5.89
C VAL A 20 -5.70 -26.58 5.32
N PRO A 21 -5.96 -25.60 4.45
CA PRO A 21 -7.23 -25.55 3.75
C PRO A 21 -7.32 -26.82 2.90
N LEU A 22 -8.33 -27.63 3.21
CA LEU A 22 -8.65 -28.83 2.44
C LEU A 22 -9.03 -28.37 1.03
N LEU A 23 -8.08 -28.41 0.10
CA LEU A 23 -8.34 -28.21 -1.31
C LEU A 23 -9.15 -29.43 -1.78
N ALA A 24 -10.48 -29.35 -1.64
CA ALA A 24 -11.39 -30.34 -2.16
C ALA A 24 -11.33 -30.26 -3.69
N LEU A 25 -10.48 -31.11 -4.29
CA LEU A 25 -10.44 -31.31 -5.73
C LEU A 25 -11.75 -32.00 -6.14
N THR A 26 -12.79 -31.20 -6.40
CA THR A 26 -14.05 -31.69 -6.95
C THR A 26 -13.82 -32.09 -8.41
N VAL A 27 -13.54 -33.36 -8.63
CA VAL A 27 -13.61 -33.98 -9.96
C VAL A 27 -15.09 -33.97 -10.36
N ARG A 28 -15.48 -33.07 -11.28
CA ARG A 28 -16.84 -33.04 -11.83
C ARG A 28 -17.00 -34.20 -12.83
N PRO A 29 -18.08 -35.00 -12.73
CA PRO A 29 -18.36 -36.06 -13.70
C PRO A 29 -18.64 -35.48 -15.10
N ALA A 30 -18.20 -36.20 -16.14
CA ALA A 30 -18.50 -35.89 -17.53
C ALA A 30 -20.03 -35.91 -17.76
N GLY A 31 -20.59 -34.75 -18.11
CA GLY A 31 -22.03 -34.45 -18.05
C GLY A 31 -22.34 -33.15 -17.30
N ALA A 32 -21.32 -32.52 -16.70
CA ALA A 32 -21.41 -31.22 -16.06
C ALA A 32 -21.93 -30.15 -17.03
N GLY A 33 -22.94 -29.37 -16.59
CA GLY A 33 -23.44 -28.24 -17.36
C GLY A 33 -22.37 -27.19 -17.64
N ASP A 34 -22.65 -26.33 -18.61
CA ASP A 34 -21.79 -25.23 -19.07
C ASP A 34 -21.17 -24.47 -17.87
N THR A 35 -19.86 -24.26 -17.90
CA THR A 35 -19.16 -23.45 -16.88
C THR A 35 -19.45 -21.96 -17.09
N LEU A 36 -19.35 -21.14 -16.03
CA LEU A 36 -19.48 -19.68 -16.20
C LEU A 36 -18.50 -19.14 -17.24
N TRP A 37 -17.28 -19.69 -17.28
CA TRP A 37 -16.29 -19.35 -18.28
C TRP A 37 -16.74 -19.64 -19.71
N GLU A 38 -17.35 -20.80 -19.98
CA GLU A 38 -17.86 -21.13 -21.32
C GLU A 38 -19.06 -20.26 -21.71
N LEU A 39 -19.90 -19.89 -20.74
CA LEU A 39 -21.09 -19.06 -20.98
C LEU A 39 -20.74 -17.61 -21.36
N GLU A 40 -19.67 -17.06 -20.78
CA GLU A 40 -19.17 -15.70 -21.06
C GLU A 40 -18.26 -15.61 -22.31
N ALA A 41 -18.16 -16.67 -23.12
CA ALA A 41 -17.33 -16.62 -24.33
C ALA A 41 -17.82 -15.57 -25.33
N VAL A 42 -16.93 -14.69 -25.82
CA VAL A 42 -17.25 -13.62 -26.76
C VAL A 42 -16.60 -13.80 -28.14
N GLY A 43 -17.18 -13.15 -29.14
CA GLY A 43 -16.76 -13.11 -30.54
C GLY A 43 -15.78 -11.97 -30.79
N ALA A 44 -15.28 -11.85 -32.01
CA ALA A 44 -14.34 -10.79 -32.39
C ALA A 44 -14.92 -9.38 -32.25
N ASP A 45 -16.25 -9.24 -32.20
CA ASP A 45 -16.97 -7.98 -31.99
C ASP A 45 -17.42 -7.77 -30.52
N GLY A 46 -17.02 -8.66 -29.60
CA GLY A 46 -17.43 -8.64 -28.20
C GLY A 46 -18.83 -9.21 -27.93
N THR A 47 -19.52 -9.78 -28.93
CA THR A 47 -20.82 -10.42 -28.70
C THR A 47 -20.67 -11.84 -28.15
N GLY A 48 -21.58 -12.27 -27.26
CA GLY A 48 -21.58 -13.65 -26.77
C GLY A 48 -21.68 -14.70 -27.87
N THR A 49 -20.83 -15.73 -27.82
CA THR A 49 -20.73 -16.80 -28.84
C THR A 49 -21.33 -18.12 -28.40
N HIS A 50 -21.66 -18.28 -27.12
CA HIS A 50 -22.26 -19.51 -26.63
C HIS A 50 -23.61 -19.77 -27.33
N PRO A 51 -23.93 -21.00 -27.78
CA PRO A 51 -25.13 -21.27 -28.58
C PRO A 51 -26.48 -20.92 -27.92
N LYS A 52 -26.49 -20.71 -26.60
CA LYS A 52 -27.68 -20.30 -25.83
C LYS A 52 -27.83 -18.78 -25.69
N VAL A 53 -26.82 -17.97 -26.06
CA VAL A 53 -26.90 -16.51 -26.09
C VAL A 53 -27.88 -16.09 -27.18
N GLU A 54 -28.84 -15.21 -26.85
CA GLU A 54 -29.89 -14.77 -27.78
C GLU A 54 -30.79 -15.90 -28.35
N ALA A 55 -30.66 -17.14 -27.85
CA ALA A 55 -31.48 -18.26 -28.31
C ALA A 55 -32.94 -18.12 -27.83
N PRO A 56 -33.92 -18.69 -28.57
CA PRO A 56 -35.33 -18.68 -28.17
C PRO A 56 -35.52 -19.22 -26.75
N PRO A 57 -36.39 -18.62 -25.91
CA PRO A 57 -36.50 -18.97 -24.49
C PRO A 57 -37.32 -20.25 -24.27
N THR A 58 -36.79 -21.36 -24.78
CA THR A 58 -37.31 -22.71 -24.57
C THR A 58 -36.60 -23.35 -23.38
N GLU A 59 -37.17 -24.43 -22.83
CA GLU A 59 -36.55 -25.15 -21.70
C GLU A 59 -35.15 -25.69 -22.05
N GLY A 60 -34.94 -26.13 -23.29
CA GLY A 60 -33.64 -26.63 -23.76
C GLY A 60 -32.54 -25.57 -23.86
N ASN A 61 -32.92 -24.28 -23.95
CA ASN A 61 -31.98 -23.16 -24.01
C ASN A 61 -31.76 -22.49 -22.65
N LYS A 62 -32.38 -23.01 -21.58
CA LYS A 62 -32.15 -22.53 -20.23
C LYS A 62 -30.76 -22.97 -19.74
N VAL A 63 -30.10 -22.10 -18.98
CA VAL A 63 -28.87 -22.43 -18.25
C VAL A 63 -29.15 -22.54 -16.77
N THR A 64 -28.42 -23.43 -16.11
CA THR A 64 -28.36 -23.51 -14.65
C THR A 64 -26.93 -23.26 -14.24
N VAL A 65 -26.70 -22.20 -13.48
CA VAL A 65 -25.37 -21.79 -13.03
C VAL A 65 -25.32 -21.69 -11.53
N GLU A 66 -24.14 -21.91 -10.96
CA GLU A 66 -23.87 -21.74 -9.54
C GLU A 66 -22.62 -20.92 -9.32
N GLY A 67 -22.63 -20.08 -8.30
CA GLY A 67 -21.48 -19.26 -7.95
C GLY A 67 -21.68 -18.52 -6.63
N ILE A 68 -20.65 -17.80 -6.23
CA ILE A 68 -20.65 -16.95 -5.04
C ILE A 68 -21.16 -15.55 -5.43
N SER A 69 -22.15 -15.04 -4.72
CA SER A 69 -22.66 -13.68 -4.85
C SER A 69 -21.57 -12.67 -4.50
N LEU A 70 -21.22 -11.76 -5.40
CA LEU A 70 -20.20 -10.73 -5.17
C LEU A 70 -20.76 -9.51 -4.42
N ALA A 71 -22.09 -9.37 -4.40
CA ALA A 71 -22.81 -8.27 -3.79
C ALA A 71 -24.06 -8.78 -3.08
N SER A 72 -24.46 -8.08 -2.02
CA SER A 72 -25.79 -8.25 -1.44
C SER A 72 -26.85 -7.60 -2.33
N THR A 73 -28.10 -8.04 -2.20
CA THR A 73 -29.25 -7.37 -2.83
C THR A 73 -29.25 -5.88 -2.49
N GLY A 74 -29.19 -5.02 -3.50
CA GLY A 74 -29.17 -3.57 -3.31
C GLY A 74 -27.83 -2.98 -2.85
N GLU A 75 -26.72 -3.74 -2.92
CA GLU A 75 -25.40 -3.21 -2.56
C GLU A 75 -24.71 -2.48 -3.73
N LEU A 76 -24.99 -2.93 -4.97
CA LEU A 76 -24.49 -2.31 -6.20
C LEU A 76 -25.60 -1.53 -6.91
N ASP A 77 -26.81 -2.08 -6.94
CA ASP A 77 -27.94 -1.53 -7.65
C ASP A 77 -29.03 -1.00 -6.71
N GLN A 78 -30.02 -0.29 -7.27
CA GLN A 78 -31.15 0.25 -6.50
C GLN A 78 -32.46 -0.50 -6.83
N PRO A 79 -32.69 -1.70 -6.27
CA PRO A 79 -33.92 -2.47 -6.52
C PRO A 79 -35.19 -1.76 -6.04
N ASN A 80 -35.05 -0.75 -5.18
CA ASN A 80 -36.15 -0.01 -4.58
C ASN A 80 -36.16 1.49 -4.96
N ALA A 81 -35.42 1.92 -5.98
CA ALA A 81 -35.45 3.32 -6.42
C ALA A 81 -36.90 3.74 -6.76
N SER A 82 -37.33 4.90 -6.27
CA SER A 82 -38.61 5.49 -6.69
C SER A 82 -38.47 6.01 -8.12
N GLY A 83 -38.98 5.27 -9.11
CA GLY A 83 -38.87 5.67 -10.52
C GLY A 83 -39.32 4.60 -11.51
N PHE A 84 -39.30 4.94 -12.79
CA PHE A 84 -39.67 4.03 -13.90
C PHE A 84 -38.65 2.88 -14.10
N PHE A 85 -37.40 3.07 -13.63
CA PHE A 85 -36.30 2.11 -13.75
C PHE A 85 -35.90 1.57 -12.37
N GLN A 86 -36.53 0.47 -11.97
CA GLN A 86 -36.09 -0.39 -10.87
C GLN A 86 -35.44 -1.63 -11.48
N TRP A 87 -34.30 -2.05 -10.95
CA TRP A 87 -33.60 -3.24 -11.42
C TRP A 87 -33.10 -4.08 -10.26
N TYR A 88 -33.10 -5.38 -10.48
CA TYR A 88 -32.58 -6.37 -9.54
C TYR A 88 -31.48 -7.15 -10.25
N SER A 89 -30.28 -7.15 -9.66
CA SER A 89 -29.14 -7.89 -10.19
C SER A 89 -28.47 -8.77 -9.14
N ILE A 90 -27.94 -9.90 -9.61
CA ILE A 90 -27.06 -10.78 -8.85
C ILE A 90 -25.78 -10.94 -9.66
N TRP A 91 -24.65 -10.71 -9.03
CA TRP A 91 -23.33 -10.89 -9.62
C TRP A 91 -22.73 -12.16 -9.03
N LEU A 92 -22.50 -13.18 -9.84
CA LEU A 92 -21.96 -14.46 -9.37
C LEU A 92 -20.58 -14.73 -9.97
N GLN A 93 -19.71 -15.32 -9.16
CA GLN A 93 -18.41 -15.81 -9.60
C GLN A 93 -18.26 -17.29 -9.30
N ASP A 94 -17.69 -18.04 -10.24
CA ASP A 94 -17.35 -19.45 -10.04
C ASP A 94 -16.11 -19.53 -9.13
N PRO A 95 -16.17 -20.26 -8.00
CA PRO A 95 -15.00 -20.48 -7.15
C PRO A 95 -13.85 -21.25 -7.83
N GLY A 96 -14.12 -21.99 -8.91
CA GLY A 96 -13.15 -22.91 -9.53
C GLY A 96 -12.65 -22.55 -10.93
N THR A 97 -13.44 -21.86 -11.77
CA THR A 97 -13.12 -21.66 -13.20
C THR A 97 -12.77 -20.22 -13.59
N SER A 98 -12.75 -19.29 -12.62
CA SER A 98 -12.49 -17.87 -12.86
C SER A 98 -13.52 -17.14 -13.72
N GLY A 99 -14.61 -17.77 -14.19
CA GLY A 99 -15.71 -17.07 -14.86
C GLY A 99 -16.68 -16.42 -13.88
N GLY A 100 -17.40 -15.39 -14.34
CA GLY A 100 -18.55 -14.84 -13.62
C GLY A 100 -19.81 -14.90 -14.47
N LEU A 101 -20.92 -14.35 -13.98
CA LEU A 101 -22.05 -13.89 -14.78
C LEU A 101 -22.84 -12.88 -13.96
N GLN A 102 -23.48 -11.92 -14.63
CA GLN A 102 -24.54 -11.12 -14.02
C GLN A 102 -25.89 -11.78 -14.34
N ALA A 103 -26.81 -11.82 -13.40
CA ALA A 103 -28.23 -12.01 -13.67
C ALA A 103 -28.96 -10.70 -13.41
N TRP A 104 -29.83 -10.26 -14.31
CA TRP A 104 -30.54 -9.00 -14.21
C TRP A 104 -32.02 -9.13 -14.62
N ALA A 105 -32.89 -8.42 -13.92
CA ALA A 105 -34.28 -8.20 -14.28
C ALA A 105 -34.72 -6.77 -13.87
N GLY A 106 -35.68 -6.16 -14.56
CA GLY A 106 -36.05 -4.76 -14.30
C GLY A 106 -37.47 -4.36 -14.68
N SER A 107 -37.99 -3.32 -14.01
CA SER A 107 -39.37 -2.80 -14.12
C SER A 107 -39.85 -2.28 -15.48
N PRO A 108 -39.01 -1.73 -16.38
CA PRO A 108 -39.50 -1.10 -17.62
C PRO A 108 -40.40 -2.01 -18.47
N TRP A 109 -40.23 -3.32 -18.30
CA TRP A 109 -40.88 -4.35 -19.10
C TRP A 109 -42.09 -5.00 -18.41
N TYR A 110 -42.25 -4.79 -17.09
CA TYR A 110 -43.35 -5.36 -16.30
C TYR A 110 -44.36 -4.29 -15.86
N GLY A 111 -44.04 -3.01 -16.06
CA GLY A 111 -44.87 -1.89 -15.64
C GLY A 111 -45.22 -1.97 -14.15
N ALA A 112 -46.46 -1.62 -13.80
CA ALA A 112 -46.96 -1.60 -12.41
C ALA A 112 -47.00 -2.98 -11.70
N THR A 113 -46.72 -4.07 -12.42
CA THR A 113 -46.69 -5.43 -11.85
C THR A 113 -45.31 -5.87 -11.36
N TRP A 114 -44.27 -5.04 -11.58
CA TRP A 114 -42.92 -5.31 -11.08
C TRP A 114 -42.91 -5.28 -9.55
N ARG A 115 -42.60 -6.42 -8.94
CA ARG A 115 -42.35 -6.57 -7.50
C ARG A 115 -41.14 -7.49 -7.32
N PRO A 116 -39.91 -6.94 -7.29
CA PRO A 116 -38.71 -7.75 -7.18
C PRO A 116 -38.67 -8.44 -5.81
N LEU A 117 -39.07 -7.71 -4.76
CA LEU A 117 -39.20 -8.23 -3.40
C LEU A 117 -40.31 -9.29 -3.32
N GLY A 118 -39.89 -10.54 -3.05
CA GLY A 118 -40.75 -11.73 -3.02
C GLY A 118 -40.73 -12.56 -4.30
N ARG A 119 -40.15 -12.05 -5.40
CA ARG A 119 -39.94 -12.80 -6.65
C ARG A 119 -38.53 -13.38 -6.75
N TYR A 120 -37.54 -12.61 -6.33
CA TYR A 120 -36.15 -13.03 -6.22
C TYR A 120 -35.77 -13.13 -4.73
N PRO A 121 -34.89 -14.07 -4.36
CA PRO A 121 -34.44 -14.19 -2.97
C PRO A 121 -33.58 -12.99 -2.59
N ASP A 122 -33.65 -12.53 -1.34
CA ASP A 122 -32.63 -11.63 -0.81
C ASP A 122 -31.31 -12.42 -0.71
N VAL A 123 -30.23 -11.84 -1.22
CA VAL A 123 -28.90 -12.45 -1.22
C VAL A 123 -27.93 -11.59 -0.44
N SER A 124 -27.01 -12.21 0.28
CA SER A 124 -25.86 -11.57 0.88
C SER A 124 -24.61 -11.78 0.02
N ALA A 125 -23.70 -10.82 0.02
CA ALA A 125 -22.37 -11.01 -0.52
C ALA A 125 -21.70 -12.22 0.17
N GLY A 126 -21.16 -13.16 -0.60
CA GLY A 126 -20.61 -14.42 -0.11
C GLY A 126 -21.62 -15.59 -0.05
N ASP A 127 -22.88 -15.37 -0.40
CA ASP A 127 -23.84 -16.48 -0.55
C ASP A 127 -23.50 -17.32 -1.78
N TRP A 128 -23.60 -18.65 -1.64
CA TRP A 128 -23.59 -19.57 -2.77
C TRP A 128 -25.00 -19.62 -3.36
N ILE A 129 -25.15 -19.26 -4.62
CA ILE A 129 -26.44 -19.13 -5.29
C ILE A 129 -26.48 -20.02 -6.52
N ARG A 130 -27.63 -20.66 -6.76
CA ARG A 130 -27.99 -21.26 -8.05
C ARG A 130 -28.94 -20.33 -8.82
N ILE A 131 -28.65 -20.05 -10.08
CA ILE A 131 -29.52 -19.30 -10.99
C ILE A 131 -29.92 -20.16 -12.18
N GLU A 132 -31.21 -20.13 -12.53
CA GLU A 132 -31.78 -20.77 -13.71
C GLU A 132 -32.41 -19.71 -14.62
N GLY A 133 -31.93 -19.55 -15.85
CA GLY A 133 -32.40 -18.49 -16.74
C GLY A 133 -31.92 -18.60 -18.19
N TRP A 134 -32.04 -17.52 -18.95
CA TRP A 134 -31.66 -17.46 -20.36
C TRP A 134 -30.56 -16.42 -20.57
N LEU A 135 -29.59 -16.77 -21.41
CA LEU A 135 -28.46 -15.89 -21.71
C LEU A 135 -28.87 -14.82 -22.73
N ALA A 136 -28.46 -13.59 -22.47
CA ALA A 136 -28.56 -12.48 -23.38
C ALA A 136 -27.18 -11.81 -23.53
N ASN A 137 -27.06 -10.94 -24.52
CA ASN A 137 -25.88 -10.12 -24.75
C ASN A 137 -26.26 -8.64 -24.56
N TYR A 138 -25.46 -7.91 -23.79
CA TYR A 138 -25.64 -6.48 -23.60
C TYR A 138 -24.28 -5.81 -23.45
N HIS A 139 -23.97 -4.88 -24.36
CA HIS A 139 -22.81 -3.99 -24.26
C HIS A 139 -21.47 -4.71 -24.02
N GLY A 140 -21.23 -5.81 -24.75
CA GLY A 140 -20.00 -6.62 -24.64
C GLY A 140 -20.01 -7.70 -23.55
N LYS A 141 -21.11 -7.84 -22.81
CA LYS A 141 -21.25 -8.79 -21.71
C LYS A 141 -22.34 -9.82 -21.99
N VAL A 142 -22.05 -11.09 -21.68
CA VAL A 142 -23.05 -12.14 -21.57
C VAL A 142 -23.63 -12.14 -20.16
N PHE A 143 -24.96 -12.22 -20.04
CA PHE A 143 -25.64 -12.17 -18.76
C PHE A 143 -26.94 -12.98 -18.80
N ILE A 144 -27.49 -13.32 -17.63
CA ILE A 144 -28.80 -13.94 -17.50
C ILE A 144 -29.87 -12.85 -17.44
N ASN A 145 -30.83 -12.88 -18.36
CA ASN A 145 -31.89 -11.89 -18.46
C ASN A 145 -33.27 -12.56 -18.43
N ASP A 146 -34.27 -11.79 -18.03
CA ASP A 146 -35.66 -12.24 -17.99
C ASP A 146 -36.41 -12.13 -19.33
N ARG A 147 -35.69 -11.78 -20.41
CA ARG A 147 -36.19 -11.48 -21.76
C ARG A 147 -37.38 -10.53 -21.78
N HIS A 148 -37.43 -9.61 -20.82
CA HIS A 148 -38.45 -8.57 -20.73
C HIS A 148 -39.88 -9.14 -20.66
N SER A 149 -40.06 -10.35 -20.10
CA SER A 149 -41.36 -11.01 -19.96
C SER A 149 -41.45 -11.89 -18.72
N SER A 150 -42.65 -11.95 -18.13
CA SER A 150 -42.92 -12.79 -16.96
C SER A 150 -42.85 -14.29 -17.23
N ALA A 151 -43.06 -14.71 -18.49
CA ALA A 151 -42.92 -16.11 -18.91
C ALA A 151 -41.46 -16.58 -18.93
N THR A 152 -40.53 -15.63 -18.99
CA THR A 152 -39.08 -15.84 -19.15
C THR A 152 -38.29 -15.28 -17.97
N SER A 153 -38.93 -15.13 -16.82
CA SER A 153 -38.23 -14.74 -15.60
C SER A 153 -37.30 -15.87 -15.12
N TRP A 154 -36.05 -15.52 -14.85
CA TRP A 154 -35.10 -16.43 -14.23
C TRP A 154 -35.43 -16.67 -12.75
N ARG A 155 -34.85 -17.72 -12.16
CA ARG A 155 -35.02 -18.10 -10.75
C ARG A 155 -33.67 -18.14 -10.07
N ALA A 156 -33.62 -17.74 -8.81
CA ALA A 156 -32.43 -17.91 -7.97
C ALA A 156 -32.79 -18.64 -6.68
N THR A 157 -31.86 -19.45 -6.19
CA THR A 157 -31.96 -20.15 -4.90
C THR A 157 -30.65 -19.98 -4.15
N VAL A 158 -30.70 -19.49 -2.91
CA VAL A 158 -29.55 -19.46 -2.01
C VAL A 158 -29.32 -20.88 -1.49
N LEU A 159 -28.13 -21.42 -1.76
CA LEU A 159 -27.72 -22.77 -1.38
C LEU A 159 -26.94 -22.80 -0.05
N GLY A 160 -26.36 -21.66 0.35
CA GLY A 160 -25.63 -21.49 1.60
C GLY A 160 -24.83 -20.20 1.62
N HIS A 161 -24.01 -20.01 2.66
CA HIS A 161 -23.07 -18.89 2.77
C HIS A 161 -21.65 -19.43 2.88
N VAL A 162 -20.77 -19.02 1.96
CA VAL A 162 -19.38 -19.51 1.89
C VAL A 162 -18.35 -18.41 2.06
N GLY A 163 -18.79 -17.15 2.21
CA GLY A 163 -17.93 -15.98 2.28
C GLY A 163 -17.52 -15.48 0.90
N MET A 164 -16.92 -14.28 0.86
CA MET A 164 -16.43 -13.69 -0.39
C MET A 164 -15.24 -14.49 -0.94
N PRO A 165 -15.10 -14.64 -2.26
CA PRO A 165 -13.87 -15.15 -2.84
C PRO A 165 -12.71 -14.19 -2.57
N SER A 166 -11.47 -14.70 -2.57
CA SER A 166 -10.29 -13.84 -2.61
C SER A 166 -10.29 -13.01 -3.89
N ALA A 167 -9.95 -11.72 -3.77
CA ALA A 167 -9.88 -10.84 -4.92
C ALA A 167 -8.77 -11.30 -5.89
N THR A 168 -9.08 -11.33 -7.18
CA THR A 168 -8.09 -11.52 -8.23
C THR A 168 -7.32 -10.22 -8.40
N VAL A 169 -6.02 -10.20 -8.07
CA VAL A 169 -5.18 -9.02 -8.28
C VAL A 169 -4.94 -8.84 -9.78
N ILE A 170 -5.30 -7.66 -10.29
CA ILE A 170 -4.98 -7.22 -11.64
C ILE A 170 -3.58 -6.58 -11.57
N PRO A 171 -2.58 -7.05 -12.35
CA PRO A 171 -1.20 -6.56 -12.21
C PRO A 171 -1.02 -5.06 -12.45
N ASN A 172 -1.79 -4.51 -13.40
CA ASN A 172 -1.88 -3.08 -13.73
C ASN A 172 -3.07 -2.85 -14.66
N ILE A 173 -3.49 -1.60 -14.82
CA ILE A 173 -4.62 -1.16 -15.63
C ILE A 173 -4.41 -1.52 -17.11
N ALA A 174 -3.20 -1.38 -17.65
CA ALA A 174 -2.90 -1.78 -19.02
C ALA A 174 -3.20 -3.28 -19.29
N GLY A 175 -3.10 -4.12 -18.27
CA GLY A 175 -3.40 -5.55 -18.35
C GLY A 175 -4.89 -5.91 -18.33
N CYS A 176 -5.78 -4.99 -17.97
CA CYS A 176 -7.23 -5.20 -17.96
C CYS A 176 -8.01 -4.26 -18.88
N ASN A 177 -7.43 -3.17 -19.36
CA ASN A 177 -8.11 -2.21 -20.24
C ASN A 177 -7.84 -2.46 -21.73
N SER A 178 -8.04 -3.70 -22.17
CA SER A 178 -7.91 -4.10 -23.57
C SER A 178 -8.84 -5.26 -23.89
N PHE A 179 -9.33 -5.33 -25.13
CA PHE A 179 -10.13 -6.46 -25.60
C PHE A 179 -9.25 -7.68 -25.97
N ASP A 180 -9.57 -8.85 -25.44
CA ASP A 180 -9.00 -10.15 -25.79
C ASP A 180 -10.09 -11.23 -25.88
N GLN A 181 -10.46 -11.59 -27.11
CA GLN A 181 -11.45 -12.63 -27.39
C GLN A 181 -11.10 -13.99 -26.76
N THR A 182 -9.81 -14.30 -26.59
CA THR A 182 -9.37 -15.57 -25.98
C THR A 182 -9.54 -15.58 -24.47
N ARG A 183 -9.73 -14.40 -23.86
CA ARG A 183 -9.85 -14.16 -22.42
C ARG A 183 -8.61 -14.60 -21.64
N ALA A 184 -7.46 -14.74 -22.31
CA ALA A 184 -6.19 -15.06 -21.67
C ALA A 184 -5.59 -13.83 -20.96
N THR A 185 -5.89 -12.64 -21.48
CA THR A 185 -5.50 -11.30 -21.04
C THR A 185 -6.70 -10.35 -21.17
N GLY A 186 -6.49 -9.05 -20.99
CA GLY A 186 -7.53 -8.05 -21.22
C GLY A 186 -8.66 -8.06 -20.20
N GLY A 187 -9.72 -7.30 -20.51
CA GLY A 187 -10.85 -7.09 -19.62
C GLY A 187 -11.78 -8.30 -19.51
N GLU A 188 -11.88 -9.11 -20.56
CA GLU A 188 -12.72 -10.32 -20.63
C GLU A 188 -12.24 -11.44 -19.73
N LYS A 189 -10.95 -11.41 -19.36
CA LYS A 189 -10.40 -12.27 -18.32
C LYS A 189 -10.96 -11.93 -16.95
N TYR A 190 -11.25 -10.66 -16.71
CA TYR A 190 -11.64 -10.12 -15.41
C TYR A 190 -13.14 -9.85 -15.28
N GLN A 191 -13.88 -9.84 -16.40
CA GLN A 191 -15.31 -9.53 -16.45
C GLN A 191 -16.12 -10.40 -15.47
N THR A 192 -16.99 -9.73 -14.72
CA THR A 192 -17.85 -10.26 -13.65
C THR A 192 -17.09 -10.95 -12.51
N ARG A 193 -15.87 -10.50 -12.18
CA ARG A 193 -15.09 -11.07 -11.07
C ARG A 193 -14.80 -10.06 -9.97
N TRP A 194 -14.60 -10.60 -8.78
CA TRP A 194 -14.04 -9.88 -7.64
C TRP A 194 -12.56 -9.64 -7.87
N CYS A 195 -12.21 -8.39 -8.16
CA CYS A 195 -10.89 -7.96 -8.59
C CYS A 195 -10.33 -6.86 -7.70
N ARG A 196 -9.00 -6.79 -7.61
CA ARG A 196 -8.27 -5.75 -6.89
C ARG A 196 -7.27 -5.08 -7.84
N LEU A 197 -7.26 -3.75 -7.83
CA LEU A 197 -6.19 -2.92 -8.38
C LEU A 197 -5.40 -2.33 -7.21
N ASP A 198 -4.09 -2.31 -7.35
CA ASP A 198 -3.17 -1.77 -6.36
C ASP A 198 -2.53 -0.49 -6.89
N ASP A 199 -2.21 0.41 -5.95
CA ASP A 199 -1.45 1.64 -6.21
C ASP A 199 -2.02 2.52 -7.35
N VAL A 200 -3.34 2.70 -7.34
CA VAL A 200 -4.03 3.59 -8.29
C VAL A 200 -4.23 4.98 -7.70
N GLU A 201 -4.35 6.00 -8.56
CA GLU A 201 -4.75 7.35 -8.20
C GLU A 201 -5.94 7.85 -9.03
N VAL A 202 -6.71 8.79 -8.47
CA VAL A 202 -7.80 9.45 -9.20
C VAL A 202 -7.23 10.51 -10.14
N VAL A 203 -7.48 10.36 -11.44
CA VAL A 203 -7.16 11.35 -12.47
C VAL A 203 -8.25 12.42 -12.58
N SER A 204 -9.52 11.99 -12.56
CA SER A 204 -10.67 12.89 -12.66
C SER A 204 -11.96 12.23 -12.14
N GLY A 205 -12.97 13.06 -11.90
CA GLY A 205 -14.27 12.64 -11.36
C GLY A 205 -14.51 13.14 -9.94
N THR A 206 -15.68 12.82 -9.41
CA THR A 206 -16.09 13.19 -8.05
C THR A 206 -16.11 11.96 -7.18
N TRP A 207 -15.53 12.02 -5.99
CA TRP A 207 -15.64 10.95 -5.01
C TRP A 207 -16.96 11.06 -4.25
N ALA A 208 -18.01 10.45 -4.77
CA ALA A 208 -19.31 10.36 -4.11
C ALA A 208 -20.07 9.10 -4.56
N PRO A 209 -21.09 8.66 -3.81
CA PRO A 209 -21.90 7.50 -4.20
C PRO A 209 -22.57 7.70 -5.56
N GLY A 210 -22.44 6.72 -6.45
CA GLY A 210 -23.02 6.73 -7.80
C GLY A 210 -22.15 7.37 -8.86
N GLU A 211 -21.02 7.98 -8.48
CA GLU A 211 -20.15 8.67 -9.41
C GLU A 211 -19.21 7.73 -10.16
N ARG A 212 -18.77 8.20 -11.34
CA ARG A 212 -17.73 7.58 -12.16
C ARG A 212 -16.45 8.41 -12.04
N LEU A 213 -15.36 7.76 -11.71
CA LEU A 213 -14.03 8.35 -11.69
C LEU A 213 -13.16 7.70 -12.75
N VAL A 214 -12.18 8.44 -13.23
CA VAL A 214 -11.08 7.90 -14.03
C VAL A 214 -9.90 7.71 -13.09
N ILE A 215 -9.40 6.49 -12.98
CA ILE A 215 -8.19 6.17 -12.22
C ILE A 215 -7.05 5.76 -13.16
N THR A 216 -5.81 5.97 -12.71
CA THR A 216 -4.58 5.53 -13.38
C THR A 216 -3.68 4.81 -12.40
N ASP A 217 -2.72 4.07 -12.93
CA ASP A 217 -1.55 3.57 -12.22
C ASP A 217 -0.28 3.96 -12.98
N ASP A 218 0.87 3.38 -12.61
CA ASP A 218 2.16 3.65 -13.24
C ASP A 218 2.29 3.18 -14.70
N SER A 219 1.37 2.36 -15.20
CA SER A 219 1.34 2.05 -16.63
C SER A 219 0.89 3.24 -17.47
N GLY A 220 0.30 4.27 -16.83
CA GLY A 220 -0.32 5.42 -17.49
C GLY A 220 -1.62 5.10 -18.21
N ALA A 221 -2.06 3.84 -18.21
CA ALA A 221 -3.38 3.45 -18.68
C ALA A 221 -4.44 3.86 -17.66
N THR A 222 -5.63 4.19 -18.16
CA THR A 222 -6.76 4.59 -17.31
C THR A 222 -7.87 3.57 -17.35
N VAL A 223 -8.66 3.47 -16.28
CA VAL A 223 -9.89 2.68 -16.24
C VAL A 223 -10.95 3.44 -15.45
N THR A 224 -12.23 3.16 -15.74
CA THR A 224 -13.33 3.73 -14.96
C THR A 224 -13.40 3.02 -13.59
N LEU A 225 -13.42 3.80 -12.52
CA LEU A 225 -13.83 3.36 -11.19
C LEU A 225 -15.28 3.82 -10.97
N LEU A 226 -16.21 2.88 -10.83
CA LEU A 226 -17.61 3.18 -10.52
C LEU A 226 -17.83 3.02 -9.02
N LEU A 227 -18.31 4.08 -8.35
CA LEU A 227 -18.69 4.02 -6.96
C LEU A 227 -20.19 3.68 -6.88
N SER A 228 -20.56 2.63 -6.15
CA SER A 228 -21.97 2.28 -5.93
C SER A 228 -22.76 3.47 -5.39
N SER A 229 -23.96 3.69 -5.93
CA SER A 229 -24.91 4.69 -5.43
C SER A 229 -25.35 4.42 -4.00
N GLU A 230 -25.28 3.16 -3.58
CA GLU A 230 -25.58 2.72 -2.22
C GLU A 230 -24.32 2.70 -1.34
N GLY A 231 -23.17 3.13 -1.86
CA GLY A 231 -21.90 3.18 -1.15
C GLY A 231 -21.85 4.26 -0.07
N ASP A 232 -20.90 4.10 0.86
CA ASP A 232 -20.61 5.01 1.97
C ASP A 232 -19.42 5.94 1.67
N PHE A 233 -19.24 6.32 0.39
CA PHE A 233 -18.10 7.10 -0.10
C PHE A 233 -18.20 8.57 0.29
N THR A 234 -17.42 8.99 1.29
CA THR A 234 -17.50 10.37 1.83
C THR A 234 -16.28 11.22 1.54
N ALA A 235 -15.10 10.60 1.47
CA ALA A 235 -13.85 11.28 1.14
C ALA A 235 -12.97 10.35 0.29
N ALA A 236 -12.31 10.92 -0.72
CA ALA A 236 -11.30 10.18 -1.47
C ALA A 236 -10.12 9.84 -0.55
N PRO A 237 -9.52 8.64 -0.69
CA PRO A 237 -8.26 8.36 -0.03
C PRO A 237 -7.21 9.39 -0.51
N PRO A 238 -6.38 9.90 0.41
CA PRO A 238 -5.28 10.77 0.00
C PRO A 238 -4.24 9.97 -0.78
N GLY A 239 -3.75 10.56 -1.87
CA GLY A 239 -2.74 9.95 -2.72
C GLY A 239 -3.21 8.66 -3.41
N ARG A 240 -2.28 7.71 -3.52
CA ARG A 240 -2.53 6.40 -4.14
C ARG A 240 -3.20 5.43 -3.17
N PHE A 241 -3.97 4.50 -3.73
CA PHE A 241 -4.75 3.54 -2.96
C PHE A 241 -4.89 2.21 -3.70
N SER A 242 -5.21 1.17 -2.95
CA SER A 242 -5.71 -0.09 -3.49
C SER A 242 -7.23 -0.08 -3.44
N VAL A 243 -7.85 -0.70 -4.45
CA VAL A 243 -9.31 -0.76 -4.55
C VAL A 243 -9.77 -2.12 -5.03
N THR A 244 -10.81 -2.65 -4.38
CA THR A 244 -11.41 -3.95 -4.69
C THR A 244 -12.87 -3.79 -5.08
N GLY A 245 -13.29 -4.44 -6.15
CA GLY A 245 -14.64 -4.33 -6.69
C GLY A 245 -15.00 -5.44 -7.67
N VAL A 246 -16.19 -5.35 -8.25
CA VAL A 246 -16.60 -6.22 -9.37
C VAL A 246 -16.11 -5.59 -10.66
N PHE A 247 -15.26 -6.28 -11.42
CA PHE A 247 -14.81 -5.78 -12.72
C PHE A 247 -15.82 -6.14 -13.80
N ASP A 248 -16.30 -5.19 -14.59
CA ASP A 248 -17.29 -5.43 -15.66
C ASP A 248 -17.06 -4.53 -16.89
N GLN A 249 -17.97 -4.62 -17.86
CA GLN A 249 -17.94 -3.87 -19.13
C GLN A 249 -19.34 -3.38 -19.46
N GLU A 250 -19.44 -2.16 -20.01
CA GLU A 250 -20.68 -1.57 -20.54
C GLU A 250 -20.44 -0.74 -21.82
N ASP A 251 -19.74 -1.31 -22.81
CA ASP A 251 -19.51 -0.60 -24.09
C ASP A 251 -20.82 -0.44 -24.88
N GLU A 252 -21.27 0.80 -25.09
CA GLU A 252 -22.49 1.06 -25.85
C GLU A 252 -22.30 0.89 -27.38
N ALA A 253 -21.07 0.79 -27.86
CA ALA A 253 -20.75 0.78 -29.28
C ALA A 253 -20.10 -0.53 -29.73
N SER A 254 -20.65 -1.13 -30.79
CA SER A 254 -20.02 -2.28 -31.46
C SER A 254 -18.86 -1.81 -32.38
N PRO A 255 -17.71 -2.51 -32.43
CA PRO A 255 -17.39 -3.70 -31.63
C PRO A 255 -17.15 -3.34 -30.15
N TYR A 256 -17.68 -4.15 -29.24
CA TYR A 256 -17.73 -3.89 -27.80
C TYR A 256 -16.37 -4.16 -27.14
N HIS A 257 -15.41 -3.27 -27.38
CA HIS A 257 -14.00 -3.45 -27.02
C HIS A 257 -13.53 -2.50 -25.91
N ASN A 258 -14.41 -1.64 -25.42
CA ASN A 258 -14.09 -0.54 -24.49
C ASN A 258 -14.99 -0.56 -23.23
N ASP A 259 -14.99 0.54 -22.48
CA ASP A 259 -15.73 0.79 -21.23
C ASP A 259 -15.63 -0.34 -20.18
N TYR A 260 -14.43 -0.87 -20.01
CA TYR A 260 -14.10 -1.66 -18.83
C TYR A 260 -14.10 -0.78 -17.59
N ARG A 261 -14.62 -1.31 -16.48
CA ARG A 261 -14.71 -0.59 -15.22
C ARG A 261 -14.60 -1.52 -14.02
N LEU A 262 -14.17 -0.94 -12.89
CA LEU A 262 -14.19 -1.60 -11.58
C LEU A 262 -15.29 -0.97 -10.73
N TRP A 263 -16.28 -1.77 -10.32
CA TRP A 263 -17.41 -1.32 -9.51
C TRP A 263 -17.16 -1.59 -8.02
N VAL A 264 -16.95 -0.52 -7.25
CA VAL A 264 -16.70 -0.56 -5.81
C VAL A 264 -18.00 -0.37 -5.06
N LYS A 265 -18.27 -1.28 -4.12
CA LYS A 265 -19.55 -1.32 -3.42
C LYS A 265 -19.61 -0.50 -2.13
N LYS A 266 -18.48 -0.36 -1.43
CA LYS A 266 -18.34 0.37 -0.16
C LYS A 266 -16.91 0.89 0.02
N GLU A 267 -16.75 1.94 0.83
CA GLU A 267 -15.47 2.58 1.12
C GLU A 267 -14.49 1.61 1.80
N LYS A 268 -14.98 0.63 2.59
CA LYS A 268 -14.14 -0.42 3.19
C LYS A 268 -13.35 -1.30 2.19
N PHE A 269 -13.67 -1.23 0.90
CA PHE A 269 -12.93 -1.92 -0.16
C PHE A 269 -11.89 -1.04 -0.85
N VAL A 270 -11.69 0.16 -0.32
CA VAL A 270 -10.63 1.10 -0.64
C VAL A 270 -9.68 1.09 0.56
N SER A 271 -8.39 0.90 0.31
CA SER A 271 -7.38 0.91 1.37
C SER A 271 -6.15 1.67 0.90
N SER A 272 -5.60 2.52 1.77
CA SER A 272 -4.26 3.06 1.55
C SER A 272 -3.22 1.92 1.47
N PRO A 273 -2.10 2.14 0.76
CA PRO A 273 -1.01 1.18 0.74
C PRO A 273 -0.58 0.83 2.16
N THR A 274 -0.25 -0.44 2.41
CA THR A 274 0.22 -0.87 3.73
C THR A 274 1.67 -0.43 3.90
N ALA A 275 1.93 0.40 4.91
CA ALA A 275 3.29 0.81 5.26
C ALA A 275 4.12 -0.40 5.73
N MET A 276 5.33 -0.52 5.18
CA MET A 276 6.35 -1.47 5.59
C MET A 276 7.00 -0.97 6.88
N SER A 277 7.44 -1.92 7.72
CA SER A 277 8.37 -1.60 8.81
C SER A 277 9.69 -1.11 8.21
N ILE A 278 10.27 -0.08 8.83
CA ILE A 278 11.51 0.52 8.37
C ILE A 278 12.71 -0.40 8.62
N TRP A 279 12.74 -1.12 9.75
CA TRP A 279 13.90 -1.90 10.16
C TRP A 279 14.44 -2.88 9.10
N PRO A 280 13.64 -3.70 8.41
CA PRO A 280 14.16 -4.58 7.36
C PRO A 280 14.80 -3.86 6.16
N LEU A 281 14.41 -2.61 5.89
CA LEU A 281 14.92 -1.83 4.75
C LEU A 281 16.36 -1.41 4.99
N GLU A 282 16.69 -0.98 6.21
CA GLU A 282 18.04 -0.60 6.65
C GLU A 282 18.99 -1.79 6.91
N ALA A 283 18.64 -3.01 6.48
CA ALA A 283 19.56 -4.13 6.61
C ALA A 283 20.83 -3.86 5.78
N VAL A 284 22.00 -4.15 6.34
CA VAL A 284 23.30 -3.98 5.67
C VAL A 284 24.07 -5.29 5.58
N GLN A 285 24.92 -5.38 4.57
CA GLN A 285 25.85 -6.49 4.32
C GLN A 285 27.13 -6.29 5.13
N SER A 286 28.04 -7.26 5.09
CA SER A 286 29.31 -7.16 5.82
C SER A 286 30.23 -6.02 5.37
N ASP A 287 29.99 -5.40 4.22
CA ASP A 287 30.76 -4.26 3.70
C ASP A 287 30.05 -2.91 3.92
N GLY A 288 28.95 -2.89 4.68
CA GLY A 288 28.13 -1.71 4.95
C GLY A 288 27.12 -1.37 3.85
N THR A 289 27.14 -2.04 2.70
CA THR A 289 26.13 -1.80 1.66
C THR A 289 24.76 -2.37 2.05
N GLY A 290 23.68 -1.76 1.56
CA GLY A 290 22.33 -2.27 1.80
C GLY A 290 22.13 -3.74 1.36
N ALA A 291 21.45 -4.51 2.19
CA ALA A 291 21.18 -5.95 2.02
C ALA A 291 19.73 -6.26 1.63
N HIS A 292 18.80 -5.31 1.78
CA HIS A 292 17.40 -5.54 1.44
C HIS A 292 17.25 -5.74 -0.09
N PRO A 293 16.42 -6.69 -0.59
CA PRO A 293 16.31 -6.95 -2.03
C PRO A 293 15.80 -5.77 -2.88
N LEU A 294 15.20 -4.77 -2.24
CA LEU A 294 14.73 -3.54 -2.90
C LEU A 294 15.80 -2.44 -2.96
N VAL A 295 16.93 -2.58 -2.27
CA VAL A 295 18.06 -1.65 -2.40
C VAL A 295 18.58 -1.71 -3.83
N ASP A 296 18.59 -0.56 -4.50
CA ASP A 296 19.05 -0.43 -5.88
C ASP A 296 18.30 -1.31 -6.90
N ALA A 297 17.12 -1.84 -6.52
CA ALA A 297 16.24 -2.51 -7.45
C ALA A 297 15.78 -1.56 -8.57
N PRO A 298 15.51 -2.08 -9.78
CA PRO A 298 14.99 -1.27 -10.88
C PRO A 298 13.76 -0.47 -10.42
N PRO A 299 13.58 0.77 -10.91
CA PRO A 299 12.47 1.63 -10.50
C PRO A 299 11.14 1.20 -11.16
N ASP A 300 10.76 -0.05 -10.95
CA ASP A 300 9.50 -0.63 -11.34
C ASP A 300 8.46 -0.40 -10.24
N PRO A 301 7.16 -0.28 -10.56
CA PRO A 301 6.10 -0.06 -9.56
C PRO A 301 6.07 -1.13 -8.46
N GLY A 302 6.40 -2.38 -8.81
CA GLY A 302 6.46 -3.48 -7.84
C GLY A 302 7.62 -3.39 -6.84
N ASN A 303 8.57 -2.49 -7.03
CA ASN A 303 9.71 -2.26 -6.14
C ASN A 303 9.56 -0.99 -5.28
N LEU A 304 8.40 -0.29 -5.37
CA LEU A 304 8.09 0.81 -4.48
C LEU A 304 7.95 0.30 -3.04
N VAL A 305 8.47 1.09 -2.11
CA VAL A 305 8.18 0.94 -0.69
C VAL A 305 7.23 2.03 -0.26
N VAL A 306 6.35 1.70 0.67
CA VAL A 306 5.58 2.68 1.44
C VAL A 306 6.03 2.55 2.88
N VAL A 307 6.45 3.64 3.50
CA VAL A 307 6.85 3.69 4.91
C VAL A 307 6.08 4.80 5.62
N GLU A 308 5.85 4.63 6.91
CA GLU A 308 5.28 5.67 7.76
C GLU A 308 6.16 5.85 8.98
N GLY A 309 6.38 7.09 9.40
CA GLY A 309 7.16 7.41 10.58
C GLY A 309 6.97 8.85 11.02
N ILE A 310 7.61 9.21 12.13
CA ILE A 310 7.66 10.58 12.64
C ILE A 310 8.86 11.30 12.04
N SER A 311 8.65 12.48 11.46
CA SER A 311 9.72 13.35 11.00
C SER A 311 10.54 13.85 12.18
N LEU A 312 11.86 13.63 12.14
CA LEU A 312 12.82 14.02 13.17
C LEU A 312 13.28 15.49 13.01
N ALA A 313 13.01 16.07 11.85
CA ALA A 313 13.37 17.44 11.50
C ALA A 313 12.25 18.11 10.70
N SER A 314 12.15 19.43 10.84
CA SER A 314 11.30 20.27 10.01
C SER A 314 11.98 20.56 8.68
N THR A 315 11.21 20.88 7.64
CA THR A 315 11.78 21.37 6.39
C THR A 315 12.61 22.63 6.65
N GLY A 316 13.86 22.64 6.17
CA GLY A 316 14.84 23.70 6.39
C GLY A 316 15.59 23.64 7.74
N GLU A 317 15.31 22.66 8.60
CA GLU A 317 15.96 22.55 9.93
C GLU A 317 17.35 21.89 9.85
N ILE A 318 17.51 20.97 8.90
CA ILE A 318 18.77 20.24 8.65
C ILE A 318 19.15 20.36 7.18
N ASP A 319 18.16 20.39 6.29
CA ASP A 319 18.33 20.53 4.86
C ASP A 319 18.31 21.99 4.41
N ALA A 320 18.64 22.19 3.14
CA ALA A 320 18.82 23.51 2.55
C ALA A 320 18.04 23.62 1.23
N PRO A 321 16.71 23.42 1.22
CA PRO A 321 15.93 23.28 -0.01
C PRO A 321 15.94 24.56 -0.87
N ASP A 322 16.08 25.71 -0.22
CA ASP A 322 16.04 27.04 -0.84
C ASP A 322 17.38 27.79 -0.80
N ALA A 323 18.46 27.17 -0.33
CA ALA A 323 19.75 27.85 -0.18
C ALA A 323 20.25 28.47 -1.50
N PRO A 324 20.93 29.63 -1.44
CA PRO A 324 21.58 30.21 -2.61
C PRO A 324 22.76 29.32 -3.04
N GLY A 325 22.86 29.00 -4.33
CA GLY A 325 23.93 28.17 -4.87
C GLY A 325 23.44 27.08 -5.82
N SER A 326 24.38 26.24 -6.27
CA SER A 326 24.12 25.17 -7.24
C SER A 326 23.65 23.86 -6.60
N PHE A 327 23.92 23.64 -5.32
CA PHE A 327 23.51 22.45 -4.60
C PHE A 327 22.49 22.80 -3.52
N LYS A 328 21.26 22.34 -3.72
CA LYS A 328 20.15 22.40 -2.78
C LYS A 328 19.62 20.99 -2.62
N TRP A 329 19.02 20.70 -1.49
CA TRP A 329 18.50 19.37 -1.23
C TRP A 329 17.34 19.45 -0.26
N TYR A 330 16.47 18.46 -0.37
CA TYR A 330 15.31 18.29 0.48
C TYR A 330 15.40 16.90 1.10
N SER A 331 15.14 16.79 2.40
CA SER A 331 15.07 15.49 3.05
C SER A 331 14.02 15.41 4.14
N ILE A 332 13.48 14.21 4.34
CA ILE A 332 12.70 13.86 5.52
C ILE A 332 13.44 12.74 6.24
N TRP A 333 13.80 12.98 7.49
CA TRP A 333 14.35 11.96 8.38
C TRP A 333 13.18 11.38 9.16
N LEU A 334 12.78 10.16 8.88
CA LEU A 334 11.63 9.53 9.52
C LEU A 334 12.05 8.42 10.48
N GLN A 335 11.27 8.23 11.54
CA GLN A 335 11.45 7.13 12.48
C GLN A 335 10.12 6.46 12.79
N ASP A 336 10.06 5.13 12.71
CA ASP A 336 8.97 4.33 13.23
C ASP A 336 9.37 3.65 14.56
N GLU A 337 8.51 2.77 15.09
CA GLU A 337 8.80 2.02 16.31
C GLU A 337 10.01 1.07 16.18
N THR A 338 10.40 0.75 14.94
CA THR A 338 11.38 -0.29 14.60
C THR A 338 12.74 0.28 14.24
N GLY A 339 12.81 1.37 13.47
CA GLY A 339 14.06 1.94 12.93
C GLY A 339 13.89 3.35 12.37
N GLY A 340 14.94 3.86 11.73
CA GLY A 340 14.95 5.19 11.10
C GLY A 340 15.10 5.07 9.58
N LEU A 341 14.80 6.12 8.82
CA LEU A 341 15.12 6.14 7.40
C LEU A 341 15.21 7.59 6.95
N GLN A 342 15.99 7.84 5.91
CA GLN A 342 16.00 9.13 5.24
C GLN A 342 15.25 9.00 3.92
N ALA A 343 14.42 9.98 3.57
CA ALA A 343 14.04 10.25 2.19
C ALA A 343 14.80 11.48 1.72
N TRP A 344 15.42 11.41 0.54
CA TRP A 344 16.31 12.47 0.05
C TRP A 344 16.10 12.75 -1.44
N ALA A 345 16.15 14.03 -1.79
CA ALA A 345 16.18 14.53 -3.17
C ALA A 345 17.14 15.73 -3.26
N GLY A 346 17.80 15.91 -4.41
CA GLY A 346 18.77 17.00 -4.59
C GLY A 346 18.60 17.78 -5.89
N SER A 347 19.02 19.04 -5.94
CA SER A 347 18.82 19.94 -7.08
C SER A 347 19.67 19.68 -8.33
N PRO A 348 20.94 19.20 -8.25
CA PRO A 348 21.78 18.97 -9.44
C PRO A 348 21.14 18.14 -10.56
N TRP A 349 20.19 17.27 -10.23
CA TRP A 349 19.57 16.33 -11.16
C TRP A 349 18.27 16.86 -11.79
N TYR A 350 17.73 17.96 -11.24
CA TYR A 350 16.54 18.62 -11.77
C TYR A 350 16.85 19.94 -12.49
N GLY A 351 18.01 20.53 -12.24
CA GLY A 351 18.38 21.83 -12.80
C GLY A 351 17.31 22.89 -12.51
N ALA A 352 16.82 23.56 -13.55
CA ALA A 352 15.77 24.58 -13.42
C ALA A 352 14.40 24.03 -12.97
N ALA A 353 14.19 22.71 -13.02
CA ALA A 353 12.97 22.06 -12.55
C ALA A 353 13.00 21.77 -11.03
N TRP A 354 14.09 22.08 -10.32
CA TRP A 354 14.15 21.95 -8.87
C TRP A 354 13.17 22.90 -8.20
N ARG A 355 12.04 22.34 -7.75
CA ARG A 355 10.97 23.01 -7.02
C ARG A 355 10.51 22.09 -5.90
N PRO A 356 11.35 21.85 -4.88
CA PRO A 356 11.09 20.82 -3.88
C PRO A 356 9.81 21.13 -3.11
N LEU A 357 9.53 22.39 -2.79
CA LEU A 357 8.32 22.79 -2.06
C LEU A 357 7.04 22.76 -2.91
N ASP A 358 7.15 22.71 -4.24
CA ASP A 358 5.99 22.46 -5.12
C ASP A 358 5.68 20.96 -5.22
N ARG A 359 6.62 20.08 -4.80
CA ARG A 359 6.56 18.62 -5.00
C ARG A 359 6.43 17.84 -3.69
N TYR A 360 7.16 18.25 -2.67
CA TYR A 360 7.24 17.63 -1.36
C TYR A 360 6.54 18.53 -0.34
N PRO A 361 5.84 17.96 0.64
CA PRO A 361 5.15 18.74 1.65
C PRO A 361 6.13 19.52 2.53
N ASP A 362 5.69 20.64 3.08
CA ASP A 362 6.36 21.25 4.23
C ASP A 362 6.07 20.37 5.45
N VAL A 363 7.11 19.91 6.15
CA VAL A 363 6.97 19.04 7.33
C VAL A 363 7.53 19.72 8.57
N GLN A 364 6.90 19.46 9.71
CA GLN A 364 7.40 19.86 11.02
C GLN A 364 8.02 18.66 11.73
N ALA A 365 9.05 18.89 12.55
CA ALA A 365 9.53 17.88 13.48
C ALA A 365 8.37 17.41 14.38
N GLY A 366 8.14 16.09 14.44
CA GLY A 366 6.99 15.49 15.13
C GLY A 366 5.77 15.22 14.25
N ASP A 367 5.79 15.61 12.97
CA ASP A 367 4.76 15.19 12.02
C ASP A 367 4.89 13.70 11.69
N ARG A 368 3.77 12.99 11.68
CA ARG A 368 3.68 11.65 11.10
C ARG A 368 3.52 11.79 9.60
N VAL A 369 4.44 11.19 8.86
CA VAL A 369 4.51 11.27 7.40
C VAL A 369 4.45 9.87 6.81
N ARG A 370 3.72 9.72 5.69
CA ARG A 370 3.80 8.55 4.81
C ARG A 370 4.68 8.91 3.62
N ILE A 371 5.65 8.06 3.29
CA ILE A 371 6.51 8.22 2.12
C ILE A 371 6.39 7.00 1.22
N THR A 372 6.19 7.24 -0.08
CA THR A 372 6.21 6.21 -1.12
C THR A 372 7.37 6.49 -2.06
N GLY A 373 8.30 5.55 -2.24
CA GLY A 373 9.47 5.75 -3.09
C GLY A 373 10.33 4.50 -3.28
N TRP A 374 11.53 4.69 -3.81
CA TRP A 374 12.49 3.60 -4.09
C TRP A 374 13.66 3.65 -3.13
N ILE A 375 14.15 2.48 -2.72
CA ILE A 375 15.26 2.37 -1.78
C ILE A 375 16.61 2.35 -2.52
N ALA A 376 17.51 3.24 -2.13
CA ALA A 376 18.87 3.35 -2.62
C ALA A 376 19.88 3.10 -1.49
N ASN A 377 21.14 2.88 -1.88
CA ASN A 377 22.28 2.89 -0.98
C ASN A 377 23.29 3.96 -1.38
N TYR A 378 23.77 4.73 -0.42
CA TYR A 378 24.83 5.72 -0.62
C TYR A 378 25.71 5.74 0.62
N HIS A 379 27.00 5.42 0.44
CA HIS A 379 28.00 5.55 1.52
C HIS A 379 27.63 4.81 2.82
N GLY A 380 27.08 3.59 2.67
CA GLY A 380 26.65 2.75 3.78
C GLY A 380 25.25 3.06 4.32
N LYS A 381 24.62 4.12 3.84
CA LYS A 381 23.27 4.52 4.24
C LYS A 381 22.24 4.01 3.26
N VAL A 382 21.22 3.31 3.77
CA VAL A 382 20.03 2.96 3.01
C VAL A 382 18.99 4.07 3.18
N PHE A 383 18.40 4.53 2.08
CA PHE A 383 17.50 5.69 2.08
C PHE A 383 16.51 5.63 0.92
N ILE A 384 15.39 6.35 1.02
CA ILE A 384 14.47 6.58 -0.10
C ILE A 384 15.06 7.68 -0.97
N ASN A 385 15.18 7.42 -2.27
CA ASN A 385 15.78 8.36 -3.21
C ASN A 385 14.97 8.51 -4.50
N ASP A 386 15.11 9.67 -5.11
CA ASP A 386 14.52 10.02 -6.38
C ASP A 386 15.21 9.39 -7.61
N ARG A 387 16.21 8.53 -7.41
CA ARG A 387 17.10 7.97 -8.44
C ARG A 387 17.64 9.01 -9.40
N HIS A 388 17.86 10.23 -8.92
CA HIS A 388 18.39 11.33 -9.71
C HIS A 388 17.52 11.66 -10.94
N SER A 389 16.20 11.45 -10.85
CA SER A 389 15.27 11.70 -11.96
C SER A 389 13.90 12.18 -11.47
N ALA A 390 13.23 12.98 -12.31
CA ALA A 390 11.84 13.39 -12.05
C ALA A 390 10.82 12.29 -12.29
N ALA A 391 11.16 11.29 -13.11
CA ALA A 391 10.28 10.15 -13.35
C ALA A 391 10.20 9.20 -12.15
N THR A 392 11.18 9.29 -11.26
CA THR A 392 11.34 8.44 -10.06
C THR A 392 11.34 9.29 -8.81
N ALA A 393 10.64 10.42 -8.82
CA ALA A 393 10.45 11.22 -7.62
C ALA A 393 9.56 10.47 -6.63
N TRP A 394 9.98 10.37 -5.37
CA TRP A 394 9.15 9.81 -4.31
C TRP A 394 8.02 10.79 -3.96
N THR A 395 7.03 10.33 -3.21
CA THR A 395 5.91 11.17 -2.73
C THR A 395 5.84 11.10 -1.22
N ALA A 396 5.33 12.16 -0.60
CA ALA A 396 5.11 12.20 0.84
C ALA A 396 3.78 12.87 1.19
N GLU A 397 3.17 12.41 2.28
CA GLU A 397 1.90 12.90 2.81
C GLU A 397 2.02 13.10 4.32
N VAL A 398 1.63 14.28 4.82
CA VAL A 398 1.54 14.54 6.26
C VAL A 398 0.21 13.99 6.78
N LEU A 399 0.28 12.98 7.64
CA LEU A 399 -0.89 12.29 8.22
C LEU A 399 -1.39 12.97 9.52
N GLY A 400 -0.59 13.85 10.11
CA GLY A 400 -0.91 14.60 11.33
C GLY A 400 0.32 14.85 12.20
N HIS A 401 0.14 15.55 13.32
CA HIS A 401 1.23 15.89 14.24
C HIS A 401 1.14 15.04 15.52
N GLN A 402 2.14 14.19 15.78
CA GLN A 402 2.17 13.32 16.97
C GLN A 402 3.19 13.78 18.03
N GLY A 403 4.06 14.72 17.66
CA GLY A 403 5.21 15.12 18.46
C GLY A 403 6.42 14.22 18.21
N MET A 404 7.59 14.64 18.70
CA MET A 404 8.83 13.87 18.56
C MET A 404 8.74 12.51 19.27
N PRO A 405 9.34 11.44 18.71
CA PRO A 405 9.45 10.19 19.43
C PRO A 405 10.35 10.35 20.66
N ASP A 406 10.16 9.49 21.67
CA ASP A 406 11.10 9.40 22.78
C ASP A 406 12.49 9.01 22.23
N PRO A 407 13.58 9.70 22.62
CA PRO A 407 14.91 9.41 22.10
C PRO A 407 15.40 8.04 22.58
N LYS A 408 16.01 7.28 21.67
CA LYS A 408 16.67 6.02 22.01
C LYS A 408 17.93 6.32 22.82
N VAL A 409 17.91 5.94 24.10
CA VAL A 409 19.04 6.17 25.00
C VAL A 409 20.16 5.18 24.67
N ILE A 410 21.29 5.71 24.24
CA ILE A 410 22.53 4.94 24.04
C ILE A 410 23.28 4.92 25.39
N PRO A 411 23.66 3.74 25.91
CA PRO A 411 24.31 3.65 27.23
C PRO A 411 25.63 4.41 27.34
N ASN A 412 26.44 4.37 26.30
CA ASN A 412 27.72 5.07 26.13
C ASN A 412 28.20 4.92 24.67
N ILE A 413 29.16 5.74 24.26
CA ILE A 413 29.74 5.75 22.92
C ILE A 413 30.32 4.38 22.55
N ALA A 414 30.97 3.67 23.47
CA ALA A 414 31.53 2.34 23.18
C ALA A 414 30.45 1.28 22.84
N ALA A 415 29.19 1.51 23.22
CA ALA A 415 28.07 0.63 22.89
C ALA A 415 27.48 0.89 21.49
N CYS A 416 27.81 2.02 20.85
CA CYS A 416 27.32 2.35 19.51
C CYS A 416 28.44 2.52 18.49
N ASN A 417 29.61 3.07 18.81
CA ASN A 417 30.60 3.47 17.80
C ASN A 417 31.46 2.30 17.29
N TYR A 418 30.80 1.32 16.66
CA TYR A 418 31.40 0.21 15.92
C TYR A 418 30.38 -0.34 14.92
N PHE A 419 30.87 -0.90 13.82
CA PHE A 419 30.03 -1.55 12.82
C PHE A 419 29.50 -2.92 13.31
N ASP A 420 28.20 -3.15 13.15
CA ASP A 420 27.56 -4.44 13.42
C ASP A 420 26.48 -4.74 12.37
N PRO A 421 26.75 -5.60 11.38
CA PRO A 421 25.80 -5.89 10.31
C PRO A 421 24.58 -6.69 10.79
N THR A 422 24.61 -7.26 12.00
CA THR A 422 23.44 -7.92 12.60
C THR A 422 22.45 -6.92 13.18
N ARG A 423 22.91 -5.68 13.42
CA ARG A 423 22.14 -4.58 14.02
C ARG A 423 21.62 -4.90 15.43
N GLU A 424 22.20 -5.90 16.10
CA GLU A 424 21.90 -6.19 17.51
C GLU A 424 22.55 -5.14 18.45
N GLY A 425 23.71 -4.62 18.06
CA GLY A 425 24.40 -3.49 18.65
C GLY A 425 25.01 -2.55 17.59
N GLY A 426 26.04 -1.79 18.00
CA GLY A 426 26.78 -0.92 17.08
C GLY A 426 25.97 0.24 16.52
N SER A 427 26.54 0.90 15.50
CA SER A 427 25.99 2.11 14.92
C SER A 427 24.79 1.84 14.03
N GLU A 428 24.80 0.70 13.32
CA GLU A 428 23.72 0.25 12.42
C GLU A 428 22.38 0.06 13.15
N LYS A 429 22.42 -0.14 14.47
CA LYS A 429 21.22 -0.19 15.30
C LYS A 429 20.55 1.16 15.50
N TYR A 430 21.33 2.24 15.47
CA TYR A 430 20.89 3.59 15.79
C TYR A 430 20.84 4.52 14.59
N GLN A 431 21.46 4.14 13.46
CA GLN A 431 21.45 4.92 12.22
C GLN A 431 20.04 5.46 11.92
N THR A 432 19.99 6.73 11.52
CA THR A 432 18.79 7.45 11.09
C THR A 432 17.73 7.68 12.19
N GLN A 433 18.06 7.44 13.46
CA GLN A 433 17.13 7.55 14.59
C GLN A 433 17.45 8.70 15.54
N TRP A 434 16.42 9.17 16.24
CA TRP A 434 16.51 10.12 17.34
C TRP A 434 17.06 9.45 18.58
N VAL A 435 18.24 9.89 19.02
CA VAL A 435 19.01 9.26 20.10
C VAL A 435 19.32 10.24 21.22
N ARG A 436 19.62 9.68 22.40
CA ARG A 436 20.16 10.41 23.54
C ARG A 436 21.44 9.76 24.04
N LEU A 437 22.49 10.57 24.23
CA LEU A 437 23.70 10.22 24.95
C LEU A 437 23.87 11.14 26.15
N ASN A 438 24.37 10.60 27.26
CA ASN A 438 24.46 11.33 28.51
C ASN A 438 25.92 11.58 28.90
N ARG A 439 26.17 12.73 29.53
CA ARG A 439 27.46 13.12 30.12
C ARG A 439 28.62 13.12 29.12
N LEU A 440 28.37 13.65 27.93
CA LEU A 440 29.38 13.93 26.92
C LEU A 440 30.21 15.16 27.30
N TRP A 441 31.44 15.26 26.82
CA TRP A 441 32.23 16.49 26.81
C TRP A 441 32.99 16.64 25.49
N ILE A 442 33.25 17.89 25.11
CA ILE A 442 34.02 18.22 23.91
C ILE A 442 35.51 17.95 24.17
N VAL A 443 36.13 17.18 23.29
CA VAL A 443 37.57 16.88 23.28
C VAL A 443 38.33 17.84 22.37
N SER A 444 37.81 18.05 21.16
CA SER A 444 38.41 18.93 20.15
C SER A 444 37.38 19.37 19.11
N GLY A 445 37.73 20.37 18.29
CA GLY A 445 36.87 20.96 17.26
C GLY A 445 36.56 22.42 17.54
N THR A 446 35.89 23.06 16.59
CA THR A 446 35.41 24.44 16.71
C THR A 446 33.91 24.41 16.96
N TRP A 447 33.43 25.30 17.83
CA TRP A 447 32.00 25.47 18.02
C TRP A 447 31.46 26.47 16.99
N GLY A 448 30.48 26.05 16.21
CA GLY A 448 29.83 26.88 15.19
C GLY A 448 28.88 26.05 14.33
N ASN A 449 28.05 26.72 13.55
CA ASN A 449 27.22 26.04 12.55
C ASN A 449 28.10 25.34 11.51
N ASP A 450 27.68 24.16 11.06
CA ASP A 450 28.42 23.34 10.06
C ASP A 450 29.80 22.85 10.53
N GLU A 451 30.08 22.91 11.83
CA GLU A 451 31.35 22.44 12.41
C GLU A 451 31.22 21.00 12.94
N GLU A 452 32.31 20.24 12.79
CA GLU A 452 32.47 18.93 13.40
C GLU A 452 33.35 19.01 14.65
N LEU A 453 32.90 18.34 15.71
CA LEU A 453 33.61 18.23 16.98
C LEU A 453 33.81 16.76 17.34
N ILE A 454 34.87 16.49 18.09
CA ILE A 454 35.06 15.20 18.75
C ILE A 454 34.55 15.32 20.17
N VAL A 455 33.60 14.48 20.53
CA VAL A 455 33.08 14.35 21.90
C VAL A 455 33.48 13.01 22.49
N ALA A 456 33.64 12.96 23.81
CA ALA A 456 33.90 11.74 24.57
C ALA A 456 32.89 11.60 25.71
N ASP A 457 32.81 10.40 26.25
CA ASP A 457 32.06 10.09 27.45
C ASP A 457 32.91 9.34 28.48
N ASP A 458 32.31 8.98 29.61
CA ASP A 458 32.96 8.29 30.72
C ASP A 458 33.62 6.93 30.35
N SER A 459 33.27 6.33 29.22
CA SER A 459 33.95 5.11 28.74
C SER A 459 35.34 5.41 28.15
N GLY A 460 35.63 6.67 27.85
CA GLY A 460 36.82 7.12 27.14
C GLY A 460 36.75 6.97 25.63
N ALA A 461 35.66 6.40 25.10
CA ALA A 461 35.42 6.35 23.66
C ALA A 461 35.02 7.73 23.13
N THR A 462 35.31 7.98 21.86
CA THR A 462 35.01 9.23 21.15
C THR A 462 34.09 8.98 19.98
N ILE A 463 33.28 9.98 19.61
CA ILE A 463 32.49 10.00 18.38
C ILE A 463 32.46 11.42 17.82
N THR A 464 32.25 11.55 16.50
CA THR A 464 32.05 12.84 15.85
C THR A 464 30.65 13.39 16.19
N MET A 465 30.57 14.68 16.45
CA MET A 465 29.34 15.45 16.59
C MET A 465 29.32 16.53 15.52
N LEU A 466 28.32 16.51 14.64
CA LEU A 466 28.10 17.51 13.61
C LEU A 466 27.04 18.50 14.09
N LEU A 467 27.37 19.79 14.07
CA LEU A 467 26.42 20.86 14.34
C LEU A 467 25.76 21.30 13.03
N SER A 468 24.43 21.27 12.96
CA SER A 468 23.69 21.62 11.74
C SER A 468 24.10 22.98 11.18
N SER A 469 24.26 23.05 9.85
CA SER A 469 24.50 24.32 9.15
C SER A 469 23.33 25.31 9.29
N GLN A 470 22.12 24.80 9.55
CA GLN A 470 20.91 25.57 9.80
C GLN A 470 20.64 25.80 11.31
N GLY A 471 21.57 25.40 12.18
CA GLY A 471 21.44 25.53 13.63
C GLY A 471 21.62 26.97 14.14
N ASP A 472 21.63 27.12 15.46
CA ASP A 472 21.78 28.38 16.20
C ASP A 472 23.07 28.41 17.06
N PHE A 473 24.12 27.71 16.60
CA PHE A 473 25.35 27.49 17.35
C PHE A 473 26.30 28.70 17.33
N ASP A 474 26.36 29.47 16.24
CA ASP A 474 27.21 30.67 16.15
C ASP A 474 26.83 31.77 17.16
N GLY A 475 25.58 31.78 17.61
CA GLY A 475 25.05 32.72 18.59
C GLY A 475 25.20 32.27 20.04
N THR A 476 25.68 31.04 20.29
CA THR A 476 25.68 30.41 21.61
C THR A 476 27.08 29.94 22.00
N PRO A 477 27.47 30.03 23.28
CA PRO A 477 28.75 29.46 23.72
C PRO A 477 28.66 27.94 23.80
N ALA A 478 29.75 27.27 23.42
CA ALA A 478 29.92 25.84 23.66
C ALA A 478 29.64 25.47 25.14
N PRO A 479 29.01 24.31 25.41
CA PRO A 479 28.75 23.88 26.77
C PRO A 479 30.05 23.71 27.56
N SER A 480 30.10 24.23 28.79
CA SER A 480 31.22 23.99 29.69
C SER A 480 31.00 22.73 30.53
N GLY A 481 31.95 21.80 30.51
CA GLY A 481 31.86 20.55 31.27
C GLY A 481 31.00 19.50 30.56
N SER A 482 30.42 18.58 31.33
CA SER A 482 29.60 17.50 30.79
C SER A 482 28.17 17.97 30.44
N PHE A 483 27.61 17.45 29.35
CA PHE A 483 26.23 17.70 28.91
C PHE A 483 25.57 16.40 28.43
N ASP A 484 24.24 16.37 28.41
CA ASP A 484 23.51 15.34 27.68
C ASP A 484 23.17 15.87 26.28
N LEU A 485 23.00 14.99 25.31
CA LEU A 485 22.79 15.36 23.92
C LEU A 485 21.62 14.60 23.33
N LEU A 486 20.74 15.31 22.63
CA LEU A 486 19.79 14.75 21.67
C LEU A 486 20.31 14.98 20.25
N ALA A 487 20.20 13.98 19.38
CA ALA A 487 20.71 14.07 18.01
C ALA A 487 20.05 13.03 17.11
N ILE A 488 20.20 13.21 15.79
CA ILE A 488 20.01 12.15 14.82
C ILE A 488 21.33 11.39 14.70
N PHE A 489 21.31 10.07 14.83
CA PHE A 489 22.51 9.26 14.61
C PHE A 489 22.71 9.04 13.10
N ASP A 490 23.85 9.43 12.57
CA ASP A 490 24.12 9.50 11.13
C ASP A 490 25.42 8.78 10.75
N GLN A 491 25.58 8.49 9.46
CA GLN A 491 26.82 7.98 8.87
C GLN A 491 27.12 8.71 7.56
N GLU A 492 28.40 9.02 7.35
CA GLU A 492 28.90 9.61 6.10
C GLU A 492 30.28 9.01 5.77
N ASP A 493 30.32 7.75 5.31
CA ASP A 493 31.55 7.03 4.99
C ASP A 493 31.81 6.95 3.47
N TYR A 494 32.88 7.57 3.00
CA TYR A 494 33.19 7.67 1.57
C TYR A 494 33.95 6.45 1.02
N ASP A 495 34.50 5.59 1.88
CA ASP A 495 35.40 4.51 1.49
C ASP A 495 34.79 3.12 1.78
N LEU A 496 34.80 2.23 0.78
CA LEU A 496 34.40 0.83 0.99
C LEU A 496 35.50 0.06 1.77
N PRO A 497 35.15 -0.78 2.76
CA PRO A 497 33.79 -1.05 3.26
C PRO A 497 33.27 0.10 4.14
N TYR A 498 31.97 0.43 4.00
CA TYR A 498 31.31 1.57 4.68
C TYR A 498 31.00 1.25 6.14
N GLN A 499 32.03 1.15 6.98
CA GLN A 499 31.95 0.67 8.36
C GLN A 499 32.34 1.73 9.39
N ASP A 500 32.70 2.92 8.95
CA ASP A 500 33.24 3.99 9.77
C ASP A 500 32.40 5.28 9.63
N SER A 501 32.94 6.40 10.11
CA SER A 501 32.39 7.76 9.93
C SER A 501 30.97 7.97 10.45
N TYR A 502 30.63 7.31 11.56
CA TYR A 502 29.41 7.59 12.31
C TYR A 502 29.51 8.89 13.10
N ARG A 503 28.38 9.62 13.16
CA ARG A 503 28.31 10.91 13.84
C ARG A 503 26.95 11.15 14.49
N LEU A 504 26.93 12.09 15.44
CA LEU A 504 25.74 12.63 16.05
C LEU A 504 25.41 13.97 15.40
N TRP A 505 24.31 14.04 14.65
CA TRP A 505 23.89 15.29 14.01
C TRP A 505 22.92 16.05 14.90
N VAL A 506 23.38 17.20 15.40
CA VAL A 506 22.66 18.05 16.35
C VAL A 506 21.97 19.17 15.58
N LYS A 507 20.66 19.35 15.78
CA LYS A 507 19.85 20.31 15.04
C LYS A 507 20.01 21.72 15.60
N HIS A 508 19.81 21.84 16.91
CA HIS A 508 19.83 23.14 17.61
C HIS A 508 20.57 23.08 18.95
N TYR A 509 20.93 24.25 19.47
CA TYR A 509 21.50 24.40 20.81
C TYR A 509 20.58 23.82 21.90
N SER A 510 19.26 23.90 21.71
CA SER A 510 18.27 23.33 22.63
C SER A 510 18.37 21.81 22.78
N ASP A 511 19.01 21.12 21.83
CA ASP A 511 19.26 19.67 21.89
C ASP A 511 20.50 19.34 22.73
N VAL A 512 21.27 20.36 23.13
CA VAL A 512 22.40 20.27 24.05
C VAL A 512 21.90 20.55 25.47
N LEU A 513 21.60 19.47 26.19
CA LEU A 513 21.02 19.50 27.52
C LEU A 513 22.14 19.72 28.56
N THR A 514 22.50 20.99 28.75
CA THR A 514 23.42 21.34 29.83
C THR A 514 22.74 21.10 31.17
N SER A 515 23.39 20.34 32.05
CA SER A 515 22.95 20.31 33.44
C SER A 515 23.12 21.72 33.99
N SER A 516 22.03 22.46 34.19
CA SER A 516 22.07 23.66 35.02
C SER A 516 22.72 23.20 36.31
N ARG A 517 23.90 23.75 36.65
CA ARG A 517 24.62 23.41 37.89
C ARG A 517 23.59 23.21 38.98
N ALA A 518 23.43 21.97 39.45
CA ALA A 518 22.67 21.70 40.65
C ALA A 518 23.10 22.77 41.65
N GLU A 519 22.13 23.52 42.19
CA GLU A 519 22.37 24.35 43.35
C GLU A 519 23.19 23.50 44.30
N ARG A 520 24.46 23.86 44.46
CA ARG A 520 25.27 23.33 45.54
C ARG A 520 24.51 23.75 46.79
N TRP A 521 23.73 22.86 47.37
CA TRP A 521 23.36 22.96 48.76
C TRP A 521 24.67 22.83 49.55
N PRO A 522 25.23 23.90 50.15
CA PRO A 522 26.11 23.67 51.27
C PRO A 522 25.23 23.21 52.44
N LEU A 523 25.80 22.40 53.34
CA LEU A 523 25.16 21.75 54.50
C LEU A 523 24.73 20.32 54.14
N TYR A 524 25.39 19.27 54.60
CA TYR A 524 25.72 19.03 56.01
C TYR A 524 27.17 18.60 56.26
N ARG A 525 27.61 19.00 57.46
CA ARG A 525 28.86 18.65 58.13
C ARG A 525 28.97 17.15 58.42
#